data_AF-A0A662I839-F1
#
_entry.id   AF-A0A662I839-F1
#
_cell.length_a   1.000
_cell.length_b   1.000
_cell.length_c   1.000
_cell.angle_alpha   90.00
_cell.angle_beta   90.00
_cell.angle_gamma   90.00
#
_symmetry.space_group_name_H-M   'P 1'
#
loop_
_entity.id
_entity.type
_entity.pdbx_description
1 polymer ?
#
loop_
_entity_poly.entity_id
_entity_poly.type
_entity_poly.pdbx_seq_one_letter_code
_entity_poly.pdbx_strand_id
1 'polypeptide(L)'
;MGKSLVERREVGDTGIALLRASTLLSLLEFRYVDPFMYLELPLHEAPDGFVDSLILMQVIDKAPRGSLIVIEEPESFKNALLLIKLIKDILLRAVNRGLTVVMTTHSDLVIRAVAKAVEEEMARPDNVAIYYLERSEERPWTAVKRIAVYEDGTLEEYPHADEVIVALF
;
A
#
# COMPACT_ATOMS: atom_id res chain seq x y z
N MET A 1 -15.99 -21.28 -31.16
CA MET A 1 -14.71 -21.65 -30.51
C MET A 1 -14.44 -20.59 -29.46
N GLY A 2 -14.61 -20.91 -28.17
CA GLY A 2 -14.61 -19.92 -27.09
C GLY A 2 -13.27 -19.21 -26.99
N LYS A 3 -13.26 -17.87 -27.12
CA LYS A 3 -12.04 -17.08 -26.89
C LYS A 3 -11.78 -17.06 -25.37
N SER A 4 -10.58 -17.46 -24.95
CA SER A 4 -10.10 -17.14 -23.61
C SER A 4 -9.48 -15.74 -23.63
N LEU A 5 -9.81 -14.93 -22.63
CA LEU A 5 -9.15 -13.66 -22.40
C LEU A 5 -8.08 -13.89 -21.33
N VAL A 6 -6.87 -13.37 -21.56
CA VAL A 6 -5.78 -13.41 -20.59
C VAL A 6 -5.37 -11.99 -20.31
N GLU A 7 -5.56 -11.53 -19.07
CA GLU A 7 -5.04 -10.26 -18.59
C GLU A 7 -3.79 -10.52 -17.74
N ARG A 8 -2.73 -9.75 -18.01
CA ARG A 8 -1.44 -9.83 -17.30
C ARG A 8 -1.24 -8.55 -16.50
N ARG A 9 -0.93 -8.70 -15.21
CA ARG A 9 -0.66 -7.58 -14.31
C ARG A 9 0.61 -7.85 -13.50
N GLU A 10 1.54 -6.93 -13.54
CA GLU A 10 2.74 -6.96 -12.70
C GLU A 10 2.41 -6.36 -11.32
N VAL A 11 2.89 -6.99 -10.25
CA VAL A 11 2.79 -6.48 -8.88
C VAL A 11 4.20 -6.33 -8.37
N GLY A 12 4.65 -5.10 -8.19
CA GLY A 12 6.02 -4.90 -7.73
C GLY A 12 7.03 -5.50 -8.71
N ASP A 13 8.11 -6.01 -8.14
CA ASP A 13 9.07 -6.90 -8.81
C ASP A 13 8.91 -8.33 -8.24
N THR A 14 7.78 -8.60 -7.57
CA THR A 14 7.52 -9.83 -6.83
C THR A 14 6.81 -10.88 -7.65
N GLY A 15 6.20 -10.50 -8.77
CA GLY A 15 5.73 -11.43 -9.79
C GLY A 15 4.58 -10.89 -10.62
N ILE A 16 3.92 -11.80 -11.33
CA ILE A 16 2.88 -11.46 -12.30
C ILE A 16 1.59 -12.18 -11.95
N ALA A 17 0.49 -11.44 -11.87
CA ALA A 17 -0.86 -12.00 -11.82
C ALA A 17 -1.37 -12.21 -13.24
N LEU A 18 -1.85 -13.43 -13.52
CA LEU A 18 -2.56 -13.78 -14.75
C LEU A 18 -4.02 -14.04 -14.42
N LEU A 19 -4.92 -13.27 -15.02
CA LEU A 19 -6.35 -13.55 -14.99
C LEU A 19 -6.74 -14.21 -16.32
N ARG A 20 -7.16 -15.48 -16.25
CA ARG A 20 -7.72 -16.21 -17.38
C ARG A 20 -9.23 -16.27 -17.27
N ALA A 21 -9.93 -15.71 -18.25
CA ALA A 21 -11.38 -15.78 -18.35
C ALA A 21 -11.80 -16.71 -19.48
N SER A 22 -12.48 -17.80 -19.13
CA SER A 22 -13.09 -18.74 -20.08
C SER A 22 -14.58 -18.45 -20.20
N THR A 23 -14.99 -17.92 -21.34
CA THR A 23 -16.41 -17.68 -21.66
C THR A 23 -17.20 -18.98 -21.85
N LEU A 24 -16.51 -20.08 -22.19
CA LEU A 24 -17.13 -21.38 -22.42
C LEU A 24 -17.48 -22.08 -21.10
N LEU A 25 -16.67 -21.88 -20.06
CA LEU A 25 -16.85 -22.50 -18.74
C LEU A 25 -17.35 -21.53 -17.68
N SER A 26 -17.57 -20.26 -18.02
CA SER A 26 -17.84 -19.17 -17.06
C SER A 26 -16.85 -19.14 -15.89
N LEU A 27 -15.57 -19.42 -16.19
CA LEU A 27 -14.51 -19.56 -15.19
C LEU A 27 -13.56 -18.37 -15.25
N LEU A 28 -13.27 -17.81 -14.07
CA LEU A 28 -12.18 -16.88 -13.83
C LEU A 28 -11.10 -17.59 -13.02
N GLU A 29 -9.89 -17.64 -13.54
CA GLU A 29 -8.74 -18.24 -12.87
C GLU A 29 -7.65 -17.17 -12.67
N PHE A 30 -7.24 -16.97 -11.42
CA PHE A 30 -6.06 -16.18 -11.07
C PHE A 30 -4.87 -17.11 -10.87
N ARG A 31 -3.77 -16.82 -11.56
CA ARG A 31 -2.48 -17.51 -11.40
C ARG A 31 -1.39 -16.50 -11.08
N TYR A 32 -0.38 -16.96 -10.37
CA TYR A 32 0.86 -16.23 -10.10
C TYR A 32 1.97 -16.79 -10.98
N VAL A 33 2.80 -15.91 -11.55
CA VAL A 33 4.04 -16.30 -12.22
C VAL A 33 5.22 -15.78 -11.42
N ASP A 34 6.06 -16.71 -10.95
CA ASP A 34 7.29 -16.38 -10.26
C ASP A 34 8.28 -15.69 -11.21
N PRO A 35 8.86 -14.53 -10.86
CA PRO A 35 9.70 -13.77 -11.78
C PRO A 35 11.10 -14.38 -11.97
N PHE A 36 11.54 -15.30 -11.10
CA PHE A 36 12.87 -15.90 -11.15
C PHE A 36 12.83 -17.29 -11.80
N MET A 37 11.84 -18.08 -11.44
CA MET A 37 11.66 -19.46 -11.91
C MET A 37 10.70 -19.56 -13.10
N TYR A 38 9.94 -18.50 -13.41
CA TYR A 38 8.90 -18.47 -14.43
C TYR A 38 7.84 -19.58 -14.24
N LEU A 39 7.62 -19.98 -12.99
CA LEU A 39 6.68 -21.02 -12.61
C LEU A 39 5.27 -20.43 -12.46
N GLU A 40 4.28 -21.00 -13.16
CA GLU A 40 2.87 -20.62 -13.04
C GLU A 40 2.16 -21.39 -11.92
N LEU A 41 1.98 -20.76 -10.78
CA LEU A 41 1.32 -21.32 -9.61
C LEU A 41 -0.14 -20.88 -9.50
N PRO A 42 -1.03 -21.68 -8.89
CA PRO A 42 -2.33 -21.19 -8.46
C PRO A 42 -2.15 -20.11 -7.37
N LEU A 43 -3.11 -19.18 -7.26
CA LEU A 43 -2.97 -18.02 -6.35
C LEU A 43 -2.77 -18.41 -4.87
N HIS A 44 -3.30 -19.55 -4.42
CA HIS A 44 -3.16 -20.02 -3.03
C HIS A 44 -1.76 -20.60 -2.71
N GLU A 45 -0.92 -20.80 -3.72
CA GLU A 45 0.49 -21.17 -3.57
C GLU A 45 1.44 -19.97 -3.81
N ALA A 46 0.89 -18.78 -4.07
CA ALA A 46 1.67 -17.57 -4.28
C ALA A 46 2.13 -16.95 -2.94
N PRO A 47 3.17 -16.11 -2.93
CA PRO A 47 3.58 -15.40 -1.71
C PRO A 47 2.46 -14.50 -1.15
N ASP A 48 2.23 -14.56 0.16
CA ASP A 48 1.12 -13.83 0.81
C ASP A 48 1.17 -12.32 0.55
N GLY A 49 2.36 -11.71 0.65
CA GLY A 49 2.54 -10.28 0.37
C GLY A 49 2.18 -9.89 -1.07
N PHE A 50 2.36 -10.80 -2.04
CA PHE A 50 1.93 -10.59 -3.42
C PHE A 50 0.40 -10.66 -3.54
N VAL A 51 -0.22 -11.68 -2.94
CA VAL A 51 -1.68 -11.87 -2.97
C VAL A 51 -2.40 -10.69 -2.31
N ASP A 52 -1.93 -10.27 -1.14
CA ASP A 52 -2.49 -9.13 -0.42
C ASP A 52 -2.35 -7.83 -1.21
N SER A 53 -1.16 -7.56 -1.77
CA SER A 53 -0.94 -6.39 -2.63
C SER A 53 -1.86 -6.42 -3.85
N LEU A 54 -2.04 -7.59 -4.48
CA LEU A 54 -2.95 -7.74 -5.61
C LEU A 54 -4.38 -7.37 -5.20
N ILE A 55 -4.88 -7.86 -4.07
CA ILE A 55 -6.23 -7.56 -3.57
C ILE A 55 -6.40 -6.06 -3.33
N LEU A 56 -5.48 -5.43 -2.60
CA LEU A 56 -5.50 -3.99 -2.31
C LEU A 56 -5.56 -3.17 -3.61
N MET A 57 -4.70 -3.50 -4.56
CA MET A 57 -4.64 -2.79 -5.84
C MET A 57 -5.88 -3.02 -6.69
N GLN A 58 -6.51 -4.19 -6.64
CA GLN A 58 -7.80 -4.42 -7.34
C GLN A 58 -8.93 -3.58 -6.73
N VAL A 59 -9.02 -3.52 -5.40
CA VAL A 59 -10.04 -2.70 -4.71
C VAL A 59 -9.86 -1.23 -5.08
N ILE A 60 -8.64 -0.72 -4.98
CA ILE A 60 -8.31 0.66 -5.36
C ILE A 60 -8.65 0.86 -6.83
N ASP A 61 -8.14 0.03 -7.74
CA ASP A 61 -8.33 0.13 -9.19
C ASP A 61 -9.80 0.12 -9.63
N LYS A 62 -10.69 -0.52 -8.89
CA LYS A 62 -12.13 -0.57 -9.22
C LYS A 62 -12.98 0.46 -8.47
N ALA A 63 -12.43 1.13 -7.46
CA ALA A 63 -13.17 2.11 -6.68
C ALA A 63 -13.67 3.30 -7.53
N PRO A 64 -14.95 3.68 -7.43
CA PRO A 64 -15.46 4.90 -8.05
C PRO A 64 -14.73 6.16 -7.53
N ARG A 65 -14.72 7.22 -8.34
CA ARG A 65 -14.24 8.53 -7.90
C ARG A 65 -15.05 9.00 -6.68
N GLY A 66 -14.37 9.58 -5.69
CA GLY A 66 -14.97 10.04 -4.45
C GLY A 66 -15.17 8.96 -3.39
N SER A 67 -14.72 7.72 -3.62
CA SER A 67 -14.75 6.66 -2.61
C SER A 67 -13.74 6.91 -1.48
N LEU A 68 -14.14 6.54 -0.27
CA LEU A 68 -13.26 6.37 0.89
C LEU A 68 -12.81 4.91 0.96
N ILE A 69 -11.50 4.69 1.05
CA ILE A 69 -10.89 3.38 1.25
C ILE A 69 -10.10 3.44 2.55
N VAL A 70 -10.33 2.48 3.45
CA VAL A 70 -9.59 2.35 4.72
C VAL A 70 -8.75 1.09 4.64
N ILE A 71 -7.46 1.19 4.93
CA ILE A 71 -6.50 0.09 4.90
C ILE A 71 -5.83 0.02 6.27
N GLU A 72 -5.96 -1.10 6.97
CA GLU A 72 -5.21 -1.32 8.19
C GLU A 72 -3.94 -2.11 7.91
N GLU A 73 -2.84 -1.69 8.52
CA GLU A 73 -1.52 -2.35 8.48
C GLU A 73 -1.10 -2.80 7.05
N PRO A 74 -0.98 -1.86 6.09
CA PRO A 74 -0.57 -2.19 4.72
C PRO A 74 0.82 -2.85 4.65
N GLU A 75 1.61 -2.82 5.71
CA GLU A 75 2.91 -3.48 5.85
C GLU A 75 2.86 -5.02 5.96
N SER A 76 1.73 -5.61 6.35
CA SER A 76 1.68 -7.04 6.66
C SER A 76 2.08 -7.92 5.46
N PHE A 77 2.89 -8.95 5.73
CA PHE A 77 3.42 -9.93 4.76
C PHE A 77 4.37 -9.36 3.68
N LYS A 78 4.72 -8.07 3.72
CA LYS A 78 5.50 -7.42 2.67
C LYS A 78 6.93 -7.16 3.12
N ASN A 79 7.87 -7.43 2.22
CA ASN A 79 9.22 -6.92 2.39
C ASN A 79 9.25 -5.40 2.17
N ALA A 80 10.32 -4.76 2.63
CA ALA A 80 10.48 -3.30 2.59
C ALA A 80 10.31 -2.70 1.19
N LEU A 81 10.89 -3.33 0.16
CA LEU A 81 10.86 -2.81 -1.20
C LEU A 81 9.46 -2.89 -1.82
N LEU A 82 8.77 -4.01 -1.61
CA LEU A 82 7.38 -4.17 -2.05
C LEU A 82 6.47 -3.16 -1.33
N LEU A 83 6.67 -2.96 -0.03
CA LEU A 83 5.89 -2.00 0.76
C LEU A 83 6.08 -0.56 0.24
N ILE A 84 7.32 -0.13 0.02
CA ILE A 84 7.60 1.21 -0.51
C ILE A 84 6.90 1.42 -1.87
N LYS A 85 7.02 0.45 -2.79
CA LYS A 85 6.38 0.52 -4.10
C LYS A 85 4.86 0.56 -3.99
N LEU A 86 4.28 -0.29 -3.14
CA LEU A 86 2.84 -0.34 -2.90
C LEU A 86 2.31 1.00 -2.36
N ILE A 87 2.93 1.58 -1.33
CA ILE A 87 2.48 2.85 -0.74
C ILE A 87 2.51 3.98 -1.79
N LYS A 88 3.58 4.06 -2.59
CA LYS A 88 3.67 5.02 -3.70
C LYS A 88 2.56 4.80 -4.73
N ASP A 89 2.31 3.55 -5.10
CA ASP A 89 1.26 3.15 -6.05
C ASP A 89 -0.16 3.49 -5.55
N ILE A 90 -0.42 3.30 -4.25
CA ILE A 90 -1.67 3.66 -3.57
C ILE A 90 -1.86 5.17 -3.62
N LEU A 91 -0.84 5.94 -3.21
CA LEU A 91 -0.91 7.40 -3.17
C LEU A 91 -1.16 8.00 -4.55
N LEU A 92 -0.41 7.54 -5.56
CA LEU A 92 -0.55 8.00 -6.94
C LEU A 92 -1.97 7.74 -7.47
N ARG A 93 -2.53 6.55 -7.20
CA ARG A 93 -3.90 6.21 -7.61
C ARG A 93 -4.95 7.03 -6.87
N ALA A 94 -4.75 7.27 -5.58
CA ALA A 94 -5.65 8.08 -4.78
C ALA A 94 -5.75 9.50 -5.34
N VAL A 95 -4.60 10.14 -5.61
CA VAL A 95 -4.52 11.48 -6.20
C VAL A 95 -5.15 11.49 -7.60
N ASN A 96 -4.68 10.63 -8.51
CA ASN A 96 -5.08 10.66 -9.92
C ASN A 96 -6.55 10.35 -10.14
N ARG A 97 -7.20 9.63 -9.22
CA ARG A 97 -8.57 9.18 -9.36
C ARG A 97 -9.54 9.87 -8.42
N GLY A 98 -9.06 10.80 -7.60
CA GLY A 98 -9.86 11.51 -6.60
C GLY A 98 -10.49 10.55 -5.60
N LEU A 99 -9.67 9.67 -5.02
CA LEU A 99 -10.04 8.78 -3.92
C LEU A 99 -9.53 9.37 -2.61
N THR A 100 -10.22 9.08 -1.52
CA THR A 100 -9.71 9.30 -0.16
C THR A 100 -9.22 7.97 0.39
N VAL A 101 -7.94 7.88 0.74
CA VAL A 101 -7.36 6.69 1.35
C VAL A 101 -6.93 7.04 2.77
N VAL A 102 -7.39 6.25 3.75
CA VAL A 102 -6.98 6.34 5.15
C VAL A 102 -6.24 5.06 5.50
N MET A 103 -5.05 5.20 6.05
CA MET A 103 -4.22 4.05 6.45
C MET A 103 -3.91 4.12 7.94
N THR A 104 -3.92 2.97 8.62
CA THR A 104 -3.32 2.81 9.95
C THR A 104 -2.05 2.00 9.81
N THR A 105 -1.01 2.33 10.58
CA THR A 105 0.28 1.65 10.50
C THR A 105 1.07 1.84 11.79
N HIS A 106 1.89 0.85 12.12
CA HIS A 106 2.94 0.95 13.14
C HIS A 106 4.33 1.06 12.51
N SER A 107 4.42 1.03 11.18
CA SER A 107 5.65 1.01 10.41
C SER A 107 6.09 2.41 10.01
N ASP A 108 7.24 2.86 10.54
CA ASP A 108 7.91 4.09 10.09
C ASP A 108 8.21 4.04 8.57
N LEU A 109 8.38 2.84 8.01
CA LEU A 109 8.63 2.68 6.58
C LEU A 109 7.44 3.10 5.71
N VAL A 110 6.20 2.91 6.18
CA VAL A 110 5.00 3.39 5.47
C VAL A 110 5.00 4.90 5.44
N ILE A 111 5.28 5.54 6.58
CA ILE A 111 5.31 7.00 6.71
C ILE A 111 6.42 7.58 5.82
N ARG A 112 7.61 7.00 5.85
CA ARG A 112 8.73 7.39 4.98
C ARG A 112 8.45 7.16 3.50
N ALA A 113 7.74 6.10 3.13
CA ALA A 113 7.36 5.87 1.74
C ALA A 113 6.40 6.96 1.23
N VAL A 114 5.48 7.44 2.06
CA VAL A 114 4.62 8.60 1.76
C VAL A 114 5.46 9.86 1.59
N ALA A 115 6.36 10.13 2.53
CA ALA A 115 7.24 11.30 2.47
C ALA A 115 8.13 11.30 1.21
N LYS A 116 8.69 10.13 0.87
CA LYS A 116 9.46 9.92 -0.36
C LYS A 116 8.63 10.13 -1.63
N ALA A 117 7.35 9.76 -1.61
CA ALA A 117 6.45 10.00 -2.74
C ALA A 117 6.18 11.50 -2.96
N VAL A 118 6.14 12.29 -1.87
CA VAL A 118 6.05 13.75 -1.94
C VAL A 118 7.34 14.35 -2.51
N GLU A 119 8.50 13.93 -2.02
CA GLU A 119 9.81 14.34 -2.55
C GLU A 119 9.94 14.06 -4.06
N GLU A 120 9.41 12.92 -4.52
CA GLU A 120 9.40 12.51 -5.93
C GLU A 120 8.27 13.16 -6.75
N GLU A 121 7.58 14.16 -6.21
CA GLU A 121 6.48 14.91 -6.85
C GLU A 121 5.29 14.04 -7.30
N MET A 122 5.16 12.82 -6.76
CA MET A 122 4.02 11.93 -7.04
C MET A 122 2.72 12.41 -6.38
N ALA A 123 2.87 13.18 -5.30
CA ALA A 123 1.80 13.86 -4.59
C ALA A 123 2.36 15.16 -4.00
N ARG A 124 1.49 16.14 -3.77
CA ARG A 124 1.87 17.36 -3.06
C ARG A 124 1.65 17.19 -1.55
N PRO A 125 2.31 17.96 -0.68
CA PRO A 125 2.06 17.96 0.76
C PRO A 125 0.58 18.14 1.12
N ASP A 126 -0.17 18.94 0.35
CA ASP A 126 -1.60 19.18 0.54
C ASP A 126 -2.48 17.94 0.26
N ASN A 127 -1.93 16.89 -0.36
CA ASN A 127 -2.63 15.63 -0.62
C ASN A 127 -2.48 14.63 0.51
N VAL A 128 -1.64 14.92 1.51
CA VAL A 128 -1.27 14.01 2.59
C VAL A 128 -1.55 14.64 3.96
N ALA A 129 -2.01 13.82 4.89
CA ALA A 129 -2.05 14.17 6.30
C ALA A 129 -1.64 12.97 7.13
N ILE A 130 -0.65 13.16 8.00
CA ILE A 130 -0.19 12.15 8.95
C ILE A 130 -0.66 12.56 10.34
N TYR A 131 -1.26 11.62 11.05
CA TYR A 131 -1.75 11.81 12.41
C TYR A 131 -1.11 10.78 13.34
N TYR A 132 -0.36 11.27 14.31
CA TYR A 132 0.18 10.47 15.41
C TYR A 132 -0.84 10.40 16.53
N LEU A 133 -1.12 9.19 17.01
CA LEU A 133 -2.11 8.92 18.05
C LEU A 133 -1.39 8.52 19.33
N GLU A 134 -1.67 9.20 20.44
CA GLU A 134 -1.02 8.96 21.73
C GLU A 134 -2.04 8.87 22.87
N ARG A 135 -1.66 8.13 23.91
CA ARG A 135 -2.37 8.03 25.19
C ARG A 135 -1.34 7.91 26.30
N SER A 136 -1.63 8.47 27.46
CA SER A 136 -0.82 8.29 28.67
C SER A 136 -1.72 8.07 29.89
N GLU A 137 -1.13 7.69 31.02
CA GLU A 137 -1.90 7.61 32.28
C GLU A 137 -2.50 8.97 32.66
N GLU A 138 -1.76 10.04 32.43
CA GLU A 138 -2.17 11.42 32.70
C GLU A 138 -3.23 11.93 31.70
N ARG A 139 -3.18 11.45 30.46
CA ARG A 139 -4.15 11.74 29.38
C ARG A 139 -4.72 10.42 28.84
N PRO A 140 -5.73 9.85 29.52
CA PRO A 140 -6.25 8.51 29.20
C PRO A 140 -7.06 8.47 27.89
N TRP A 141 -7.49 9.62 27.36
CA TRP A 141 -8.17 9.74 26.08
C TRP A 141 -7.15 9.92 24.94
N THR A 142 -7.45 9.39 23.75
CA THR A 142 -6.57 9.53 22.59
C THR A 142 -6.37 11.00 22.22
N ALA A 143 -5.12 11.46 22.31
CA ALA A 143 -4.68 12.71 21.74
C ALA A 143 -4.15 12.49 20.32
N VAL A 144 -4.33 13.49 19.47
CA VAL A 144 -3.97 13.45 18.06
C VAL A 144 -3.00 14.59 17.78
N LYS A 145 -1.81 14.29 17.29
CA LYS A 145 -0.88 15.27 16.75
C LYS A 145 -0.78 15.11 15.24
N ARG A 146 -0.95 16.19 14.49
CA ARG A 146 -0.65 16.19 13.04
C ARG A 146 0.85 16.32 12.86
N ILE A 147 1.43 15.49 11.99
CA ILE A 147 2.83 15.55 11.58
C ILE A 147 2.87 16.19 10.19
N ALA A 148 3.66 17.26 10.04
CA ALA A 148 3.83 17.91 8.73
C ALA A 148 4.74 17.08 7.80
N VAL A 149 4.39 17.07 6.52
CA VAL A 149 5.26 16.63 5.42
C VAL A 149 5.61 17.87 4.60
N TYR A 150 6.89 18.08 4.33
CA TYR A 150 7.36 19.23 3.55
C TYR A 150 7.58 18.84 2.07
N GLU A 151 7.70 19.83 1.20
CA GLU A 151 7.87 19.64 -0.25
C GLU A 151 9.10 18.80 -0.61
N ASP A 152 10.17 18.87 0.20
CA ASP A 152 11.40 18.09 0.03
C ASP A 152 11.30 16.67 0.61
N GLY A 153 10.11 16.24 1.05
CA GLY A 153 9.88 14.95 1.72
C GLY A 153 10.38 14.88 3.16
N THR A 154 10.84 15.98 3.74
CA THR A 154 11.17 16.02 5.17
C THR A 154 9.90 15.87 6.01
N LEU A 155 10.00 15.17 7.14
CA LEU A 155 8.91 15.02 8.11
C LEU A 155 9.18 15.91 9.32
N GLU A 156 8.13 16.50 9.89
CA GLU A 156 8.20 17.01 11.25
C GLU A 156 8.57 15.87 12.22
N GLU A 157 9.36 16.20 13.22
CA GLU A 157 9.80 15.24 14.21
C GLU A 157 8.62 14.57 14.94
N TYR A 158 8.70 13.24 15.04
CA TYR A 158 7.69 12.44 15.70
C TYR A 158 7.71 12.70 17.22
N PRO A 159 6.54 12.67 17.88
CA PRO A 159 6.50 12.55 19.33
C PRO A 159 7.29 11.33 19.80
N HIS A 160 8.00 11.46 20.91
CA HIS A 160 8.78 10.40 21.55
C HIS A 160 9.98 9.87 20.72
N ALA A 161 10.40 10.57 19.65
CA ALA A 161 11.58 10.17 18.88
C ALA A 161 12.83 9.99 19.77
N ASP A 162 13.09 10.96 20.65
CA ASP A 162 14.18 10.91 21.62
C ASP A 162 14.06 9.72 22.58
N GLU A 163 12.86 9.47 23.12
CA GLU A 163 12.61 8.37 24.05
C GLU A 163 12.85 7.01 23.40
N VAL A 164 12.41 6.83 22.15
CA VAL A 164 12.64 5.61 21.37
C VAL A 164 14.13 5.43 21.10
N ILE A 165 14.84 6.48 20.72
CA ILE A 165 16.29 6.43 20.49
C ILE A 165 17.01 6.05 21.79
N VAL A 166 16.67 6.69 22.92
CA VAL A 166 17.24 6.37 24.23
C VAL A 166 16.94 4.92 24.62
N ALA A 167 15.74 4.40 24.34
CA ALA A 167 15.39 3.03 24.66
C ALA A 167 16.13 1.97 23.82
N LEU A 168 16.73 2.36 22.70
CA LEU A 168 17.49 1.47 21.80
C LEU A 168 18.98 1.35 22.16
N PHE A 169 19.50 2.17 23.07
CA PHE A 169 20.91 2.18 23.52
C PHE A 169 21.04 1.97 25.02
#